data_AF-A0A972DCW8-F1
#
_entry.id   AF-A0A972DCW8-F1
#
_cell.length_a   1.000
_cell.length_b   1.000
_cell.length_c   1.000
_cell.angle_alpha   90.00
_cell.angle_beta   90.00
_cell.angle_gamma   90.00
#
_symmetry.space_group_name_H-M   'P 1'
#
loop_
_entity.id
_entity.type
_entity.pdbx_description
1 polymer ?
#
loop_
_entity_poly.entity_id
_entity_poly.type
_entity_poly.pdbx_seq_one_letter_code
_entity_poly.pdbx_strand_id
1 'polypeptide(L)'
;MLFEKFRQVLVHNILGLDDTPHRIAFGVLLGFVVAFTPTIGFQIILYVTIATLLRANKLSGIPILFLTNPVTAVPVYWFCWKVGGLALGTPTGEGDAPNADALDALFTGKDTVEGAKVLLTAEFWERAVATAVELGAELWVGSFIVGFALGIPFYFITIAAVRAFRRAKAKIREQIQRRSSVPPPAAP
;
A
#
# COMPACT_ATOMS: atom_id res chain seq x y z
N MET A 1 -22.20 23.25 12.13
CA MET A 1 -22.45 23.27 10.66
C MET A 1 -21.18 23.33 9.81
N LEU A 2 -20.12 24.07 10.20
CA LEU A 2 -18.85 24.13 9.45
C LEU A 2 -18.10 22.79 9.39
N PHE A 3 -18.03 22.04 10.51
CA PHE A 3 -17.36 20.74 10.57
C PHE A 3 -17.97 19.67 9.64
N GLU A 4 -19.29 19.69 9.44
CA GLU A 4 -19.97 18.76 8.52
C GLU A 4 -19.68 19.07 7.06
N LYS A 5 -19.63 20.35 6.68
CA LYS A 5 -19.22 20.78 5.32
C LYS A 5 -17.74 20.50 5.07
N PHE A 6 -16.88 20.73 6.06
CA PHE A 6 -15.46 20.44 5.98
C PHE A 6 -15.21 18.93 5.83
N ARG A 7 -15.91 18.12 6.62
CA ARG A 7 -15.94 16.67 6.49
C ARG A 7 -16.45 16.24 5.12
N GLN A 8 -17.53 16.84 4.59
CA GLN A 8 -18.03 16.52 3.26
C GLN A 8 -17.04 16.88 2.13
N VAL A 9 -16.38 18.02 2.21
CA VAL A 9 -15.40 18.47 1.21
C VAL A 9 -14.11 17.64 1.28
N LEU A 10 -13.61 17.32 2.48
CA LEU A 10 -12.49 16.39 2.66
C LEU A 10 -12.87 14.97 2.23
N VAL A 11 -14.04 14.47 2.63
CA VAL A 11 -14.47 13.10 2.31
C VAL A 11 -14.82 12.94 0.83
N HIS A 12 -15.32 13.96 0.18
CA HIS A 12 -15.68 13.85 -1.24
C HIS A 12 -14.48 14.16 -2.17
N ASN A 13 -13.66 15.18 -1.86
CA ASN A 13 -12.55 15.57 -2.72
C ASN A 13 -11.21 14.92 -2.36
N ILE A 14 -10.98 14.56 -1.10
CA ILE A 14 -9.71 13.95 -0.63
C ILE A 14 -9.86 12.44 -0.44
N LEU A 15 -10.99 11.94 0.08
CA LEU A 15 -11.21 10.48 0.21
C LEU A 15 -11.63 9.79 -1.11
N GLY A 16 -12.10 10.52 -2.12
CA GLY A 16 -12.38 9.96 -3.45
C GLY A 16 -13.39 8.79 -3.42
N LEU A 17 -14.40 8.86 -2.54
CA LEU A 17 -15.40 7.79 -2.36
C LEU A 17 -16.21 7.48 -3.63
N ASP A 18 -16.24 8.40 -4.60
CA ASP A 18 -16.83 8.23 -5.92
C ASP A 18 -15.79 8.14 -7.06
N ASP A 19 -14.53 7.84 -6.76
CA ASP A 19 -13.48 7.74 -7.77
C ASP A 19 -13.77 6.66 -8.81
N THR A 20 -13.27 6.84 -10.03
CA THR A 20 -13.44 5.83 -11.08
C THR A 20 -12.70 4.54 -10.69
N PRO A 21 -13.19 3.36 -11.15
CA PRO A 21 -12.54 2.08 -10.85
C PRO A 21 -11.04 2.07 -11.21
N HIS A 22 -10.65 2.79 -12.27
CA HIS A 22 -9.26 2.94 -12.67
C HIS A 22 -8.42 3.74 -11.67
N ARG A 23 -8.93 4.84 -11.10
CA ARG A 23 -8.18 5.64 -10.12
C ARG A 23 -7.96 4.88 -8.80
N ILE A 24 -8.95 4.09 -8.39
CA ILE A 24 -8.86 3.20 -7.22
C ILE A 24 -7.84 2.09 -7.47
N ALA A 25 -7.94 1.40 -8.60
CA ALA A 25 -6.99 0.35 -8.97
C ALA A 25 -5.56 0.90 -9.11
N PHE A 26 -5.41 2.10 -9.65
CA PHE A 26 -4.11 2.73 -9.79
C PHE A 26 -3.50 3.10 -8.43
N GLY A 27 -4.31 3.58 -7.48
CA GLY A 27 -3.83 3.77 -6.11
C GLY A 27 -3.45 2.46 -5.42
N VAL A 28 -4.17 1.36 -5.69
CA VAL A 28 -3.76 0.02 -5.26
C VAL A 28 -2.39 -0.38 -5.83
N LEU A 29 -2.18 -0.23 -7.14
CA LEU A 29 -0.88 -0.51 -7.80
C LEU A 29 0.26 0.31 -7.16
N LEU A 30 0.06 1.62 -7.00
CA LEU A 30 1.04 2.49 -6.36
C LEU A 30 1.28 2.12 -4.89
N GLY A 31 0.23 1.67 -4.19
CA GLY A 31 0.34 1.14 -2.84
C GLY A 31 1.26 -0.07 -2.77
N PHE A 32 1.15 -1.01 -3.70
CA PHE A 32 2.09 -2.13 -3.82
C PHE A 32 3.52 -1.65 -4.07
N VAL A 33 3.73 -0.81 -5.08
CA VAL A 33 5.08 -0.30 -5.40
C VAL A 33 5.73 0.40 -4.19
N VAL A 34 4.99 1.27 -3.49
CA VAL A 34 5.52 1.99 -2.33
C VAL A 34 5.69 1.09 -1.10
N ALA A 35 4.82 0.10 -0.89
CA ALA A 35 4.94 -0.83 0.24
C ALA A 35 6.24 -1.65 0.18
N PHE A 36 6.70 -2.02 -1.01
CA PHE A 36 7.94 -2.80 -1.16
C PHE A 36 9.20 -1.94 -1.18
N THR A 37 9.09 -0.61 -1.32
CA THR A 37 10.27 0.28 -1.17
C THR A 37 10.74 0.35 0.28
N PRO A 38 12.05 0.47 0.54
CA PRO A 38 12.63 0.54 1.88
C PRO A 38 12.40 1.90 2.57
N THR A 39 11.15 2.35 2.63
CA THR A 39 10.74 3.67 3.14
C THR A 39 9.85 3.55 4.38
N ILE A 40 10.21 2.65 5.31
CA ILE A 40 9.43 2.41 6.53
C ILE A 40 9.23 3.72 7.29
N GLY A 41 7.98 3.97 7.69
CA GLY A 41 7.53 5.15 8.43
C GLY A 41 7.31 6.43 7.61
N PHE A 42 7.94 6.61 6.43
CA PHE A 42 7.60 7.69 5.49
C PHE A 42 6.70 7.24 4.32
N GLN A 43 6.45 5.95 4.18
CA GLN A 43 5.66 5.33 3.11
C GLN A 43 4.28 5.97 2.86
N ILE A 44 3.56 6.39 3.92
CA ILE A 44 2.24 7.02 3.76
C ILE A 44 2.39 8.40 3.09
N ILE A 45 3.36 9.20 3.53
CA ILE A 45 3.62 10.53 2.96
C ILE A 45 4.09 10.39 1.51
N LEU A 46 5.01 9.45 1.25
CA LEU A 46 5.50 9.15 -0.08
C LEU A 46 4.37 8.71 -1.01
N TYR A 47 3.55 7.75 -0.57
CA TYR A 47 2.40 7.26 -1.31
C TYR A 47 1.40 8.38 -1.61
N VAL A 48 0.99 9.17 -0.61
CA VAL A 48 0.00 10.25 -0.81
C VAL A 48 0.56 11.31 -1.77
N THR A 49 1.85 11.60 -1.71
CA THR A 49 2.53 12.53 -2.63
C THR A 49 2.47 11.99 -4.06
N ILE A 50 2.93 10.76 -4.27
CA ILE A 50 2.93 10.12 -5.60
C ILE A 50 1.50 9.98 -6.14
N ALA A 51 0.57 9.52 -5.30
CA ALA A 51 -0.84 9.38 -5.67
C ALA A 51 -1.46 10.74 -6.04
N THR A 52 -1.07 11.83 -5.37
CA THR A 52 -1.52 13.18 -5.71
C THR A 52 -0.96 13.64 -7.06
N LEU A 53 0.34 13.45 -7.29
CA LEU A 53 1.00 13.83 -8.54
C LEU A 53 0.44 13.05 -9.75
N LEU A 54 0.25 11.75 -9.59
CA LEU A 54 -0.25 10.86 -10.63
C LEU A 54 -1.79 10.81 -10.70
N ARG A 55 -2.48 11.65 -9.91
CA ARG A 55 -3.95 11.74 -9.82
C ARG A 55 -4.62 10.39 -9.50
N ALA A 56 -3.94 9.49 -8.81
CA ALA A 56 -4.51 8.24 -8.28
C ALA A 56 -5.41 8.50 -7.05
N ASN A 57 -6.18 7.48 -6.64
CA ASN A 57 -6.96 7.58 -5.39
C ASN A 57 -6.02 7.49 -4.18
N LYS A 58 -5.97 8.55 -3.37
CA LYS A 58 -5.02 8.73 -2.25
C LYS A 58 -5.27 7.83 -1.04
N LEU A 59 -6.34 7.04 -1.03
CA LEU A 59 -6.65 6.14 0.07
C LEU A 59 -6.50 4.67 -0.28
N SER A 60 -6.82 4.30 -1.52
CA SER A 60 -6.94 2.92 -1.95
C SER A 60 -5.66 2.08 -1.73
N GLY A 61 -4.49 2.70 -1.82
CA GLY A 61 -3.20 2.06 -1.56
C GLY A 61 -2.73 2.11 -0.11
N ILE A 62 -3.33 2.92 0.78
CA ILE A 62 -2.91 3.03 2.19
C ILE A 62 -2.96 1.68 2.92
N PRO A 63 -4.02 0.85 2.80
CA PRO A 63 -4.05 -0.47 3.45
C PRO A 63 -2.88 -1.36 3.04
N ILE A 64 -2.35 -1.19 1.83
CA ILE A 64 -1.28 -2.03 1.29
C ILE A 64 0.07 -1.67 1.93
N LEU A 65 0.26 -0.41 2.32
CA LEU A 65 1.47 0.05 3.02
C LEU A 65 1.67 -0.66 4.36
N PHE A 66 0.58 -1.15 4.98
CA PHE A 66 0.66 -1.91 6.23
C PHE A 66 1.15 -3.35 6.04
N LEU A 67 1.28 -3.85 4.80
CA LEU A 67 1.91 -5.15 4.55
C LEU A 67 3.37 -5.14 5.00
N THR A 68 4.06 -4.02 4.87
CA THR A 68 5.46 -3.85 5.26
C THR A 68 5.51 -3.11 6.59
N ASN A 69 5.48 -3.91 7.66
CA ASN A 69 5.63 -3.47 9.04
C ASN A 69 6.96 -3.99 9.61
N PRO A 70 7.44 -3.53 10.77
CA PRO A 70 8.75 -3.94 11.29
C PRO A 70 8.95 -5.46 11.41
N VAL A 71 7.87 -6.21 11.62
CA VAL A 71 7.92 -7.68 11.71
C VAL A 71 8.03 -8.32 10.32
N THR A 72 7.32 -7.80 9.32
CA THR A 72 7.29 -8.36 7.95
C THR A 72 8.34 -7.78 7.02
N ALA A 73 8.94 -6.64 7.36
CA ALA A 73 9.94 -5.96 6.54
C ALA A 73 11.19 -6.81 6.32
N VAL A 74 11.64 -7.55 7.35
CA VAL A 74 12.83 -8.41 7.29
C VAL A 74 12.73 -9.46 6.17
N PRO A 75 11.73 -10.36 6.18
CA PRO A 75 11.61 -11.34 5.11
C PRO A 75 11.29 -10.71 3.75
N VAL A 76 10.55 -9.59 3.73
CA VAL A 76 10.18 -8.90 2.48
C VAL A 76 11.40 -8.29 1.79
N TYR A 77 12.25 -7.56 2.51
CA TYR A 77 13.42 -6.91 1.93
C TYR A 77 14.52 -7.90 1.58
N TRP A 78 14.67 -8.97 2.36
CA TRP A 78 15.54 -10.08 1.96
C TRP A 78 15.12 -10.70 0.62
N PHE A 79 13.82 -10.91 0.44
CA PHE A 79 13.28 -11.42 -0.82
C PHE A 79 13.48 -10.42 -1.98
N CYS A 80 13.21 -9.13 -1.74
CA CYS A 80 13.42 -8.09 -2.74
C CYS A 80 14.89 -8.02 -3.16
N TRP A 81 15.84 -8.05 -2.21
CA TRP A 81 17.26 -8.08 -2.51
C TRP A 81 17.65 -9.27 -3.38
N LYS A 82 17.17 -10.48 -3.07
CA LYS A 82 17.40 -11.68 -3.90
C LYS A 82 16.86 -11.52 -5.33
N VAL A 83 15.64 -10.99 -5.47
CA VAL A 83 15.04 -10.74 -6.78
C VAL A 83 15.84 -9.71 -7.57
N GLY A 84 16.31 -8.64 -6.89
CA GLY A 84 17.13 -7.59 -7.48
C GLY A 84 18.50 -8.07 -7.93
N GLY A 85 19.20 -8.85 -7.11
CA GLY A 85 20.49 -9.43 -7.46
C GLY A 85 20.39 -10.41 -8.63
N LEU A 86 19.33 -11.22 -8.67
CA LEU A 86 19.04 -12.07 -9.83
C LEU A 86 18.82 -11.23 -11.10
N ALA A 87 18.11 -10.11 -10.99
CA ALA A 87 17.83 -9.23 -12.13
C ALA A 87 19.08 -8.47 -12.64
N LEU A 88 19.99 -8.10 -11.73
CA LEU A 88 21.23 -7.39 -12.06
C LEU A 88 22.40 -8.31 -12.41
N GLY A 89 22.24 -9.63 -12.23
CA GLY A 89 23.30 -10.60 -12.48
C GLY A 89 24.48 -10.47 -11.51
N THR A 90 24.29 -9.80 -10.37
CA THR A 90 25.29 -9.74 -9.31
C THR A 90 25.41 -11.11 -8.64
N PRO A 91 26.61 -11.58 -8.28
CA PRO A 91 26.78 -12.84 -7.57
C PRO A 91 26.19 -12.69 -6.17
N THR A 92 24.90 -12.93 -6.01
CA THR A 92 24.26 -13.09 -4.69
C THR A 92 24.62 -14.46 -4.14
N GLY A 93 25.92 -14.69 -3.90
CA GLY A 93 26.42 -15.85 -3.19
C GLY A 93 26.06 -15.76 -1.71
N GLU A 94 26.00 -16.91 -1.03
CA GLU A 94 25.61 -17.08 0.38
C GLU A 94 26.45 -16.26 1.40
N GLY A 95 27.47 -15.51 0.97
CA GLY A 95 28.35 -14.68 1.80
C GLY A 95 28.23 -13.15 1.63
N ASP A 96 27.49 -12.64 0.63
CA ASP A 96 27.33 -11.19 0.35
C ASP A 96 25.90 -10.70 0.60
N ALA A 97 25.09 -11.48 1.35
CA ALA A 97 23.86 -10.95 1.90
C ALA A 97 24.20 -9.68 2.68
N PRO A 98 23.45 -8.56 2.53
CA PRO A 98 23.58 -7.44 3.46
C PRO A 98 23.48 -8.07 4.84
N ASN A 99 24.55 -7.92 5.63
CA ASN A 99 24.87 -8.80 6.77
C ASN A 99 23.56 -9.29 7.37
N ALA A 100 23.35 -10.61 7.45
CA ALA A 100 22.18 -11.10 8.18
C ALA A 100 22.10 -10.40 9.54
N ASP A 101 23.26 -10.01 10.09
CA ASP A 101 23.48 -9.13 11.25
C ASP A 101 23.07 -7.66 11.09
N ALA A 102 23.08 -7.03 9.91
CA ALA A 102 22.55 -5.69 9.67
C ALA A 102 21.03 -5.70 9.52
N LEU A 103 20.46 -6.74 8.87
CA LEU A 103 19.02 -6.99 8.89
C LEU A 103 18.55 -7.39 10.31
N ASP A 104 19.30 -8.23 11.03
CA ASP A 104 19.04 -8.52 12.44
C ASP A 104 19.27 -7.25 13.27
N ALA A 105 20.33 -6.46 13.08
CA ALA A 105 20.60 -5.25 13.88
C ALA A 105 19.56 -4.14 13.67
N LEU A 106 18.99 -3.99 12.46
CA LEU A 106 17.87 -3.08 12.21
C LEU A 106 16.60 -3.49 12.96
N PHE A 107 16.48 -4.77 13.34
CA PHE A 107 15.27 -5.35 13.92
C PHE A 107 15.49 -6.15 15.23
N THR A 108 16.69 -6.10 15.82
CA THR A 108 17.01 -6.68 17.13
C THR A 108 16.43 -5.78 18.21
N GLY A 109 15.12 -5.88 18.34
CA GLY A 109 14.38 -5.55 19.55
C GLY A 109 13.64 -6.82 19.95
N LYS A 110 14.36 -7.78 20.54
CA LYS A 110 13.72 -8.62 21.55
C LYS A 110 13.13 -7.64 22.57
N ASP A 111 11.83 -7.81 22.82
CA ASP A 111 10.94 -6.99 23.65
C ASP A 111 10.28 -5.80 22.93
N THR A 112 8.98 -5.97 22.68
CA THR A 112 8.06 -5.17 21.86
C THR A 112 7.83 -3.73 22.34
N VAL A 113 8.44 -3.32 23.46
CA VAL A 113 8.34 -1.97 24.03
C VAL A 113 9.65 -1.20 23.88
N GLU A 114 10.82 -1.84 24.08
CA GLU A 114 12.12 -1.27 23.74
C GLU A 114 12.26 -1.06 22.24
N GLY A 115 11.87 -2.05 21.42
CA GLY A 115 11.93 -1.93 19.95
C GLY A 115 11.11 -0.76 19.42
N ALA A 116 9.94 -0.49 20.01
CA ALA A 116 9.11 0.66 19.64
C ALA A 116 9.74 2.02 20.01
N LYS A 117 10.51 2.08 21.10
CA LYS A 117 11.27 3.28 21.49
C LYS A 117 12.45 3.52 20.55
N VAL A 118 13.11 2.46 20.08
CA VAL A 118 14.18 2.54 19.08
C VAL A 118 13.67 3.11 17.76
N LEU A 119 12.44 2.79 17.34
CA LEU A 119 11.83 3.41 16.14
C LEU A 119 11.62 4.93 16.25
N LEU A 120 11.64 5.48 17.47
CA LEU A 120 11.51 6.91 17.74
C LEU A 120 12.85 7.63 17.94
N THR A 121 13.98 6.91 17.91
CA THR A 121 15.31 7.54 18.04
C THR A 121 15.84 8.05 16.71
N ALA A 122 16.58 9.16 16.74
CA ALA A 122 17.22 9.72 15.54
C ALA A 122 18.24 8.74 14.93
N GLU A 123 18.91 7.94 15.76
CA GLU A 123 19.88 6.93 15.32
C GLU A 123 19.26 5.83 14.45
N PHE A 124 18.02 5.41 14.75
CA PHE A 124 17.31 4.47 13.89
C PHE A 124 17.02 5.08 12.52
N TRP A 125 16.61 6.34 12.47
CA TRP A 125 16.33 7.04 11.21
C TRP A 125 17.59 7.30 10.39
N GLU A 126 18.71 7.66 11.03
CA GLU A 126 20.00 7.79 10.35
C GLU A 126 20.48 6.45 9.79
N ARG A 127 20.35 5.35 10.55
CA ARG A 127 20.70 4.02 10.08
C ARG A 127 19.74 3.51 9.00
N ALA A 128 18.44 3.72 9.12
CA ALA A 128 17.47 3.31 8.11
C ALA A 128 17.71 4.05 6.79
N VAL A 129 18.02 5.34 6.84
CA VAL A 129 18.37 6.14 5.66
C VAL A 129 19.72 5.71 5.09
N ALA A 130 20.75 5.53 5.92
CA ALA A 130 22.05 5.03 5.48
C ALA A 130 21.93 3.64 4.84
N THR A 131 21.16 2.75 5.45
CA THR A 131 20.92 1.38 4.95
C THR A 131 20.09 1.40 3.67
N ALA A 132 19.09 2.28 3.53
CA ALA A 132 18.33 2.44 2.27
C ALA A 132 19.20 2.99 1.11
N VAL A 133 20.25 3.73 1.43
CA VAL A 133 21.25 4.24 0.47
C VAL A 133 22.37 3.22 0.22
N GLU A 134 22.74 2.41 1.22
CA GLU A 134 23.80 1.39 1.16
C GLU A 134 23.33 0.02 0.62
N LEU A 135 22.05 -0.36 0.77
CA LEU A 135 21.48 -1.64 0.30
C LEU A 135 21.49 -1.83 -1.23
N GLY A 136 22.06 -0.87 -1.96
CA GLY A 136 22.46 -1.04 -3.35
C GLY A 136 21.32 -0.88 -4.36
N ALA A 137 21.69 -0.93 -5.63
CA ALA A 137 20.75 -0.91 -6.75
C ALA A 137 19.87 -2.16 -6.74
N GLU A 138 20.37 -3.27 -6.19
CA GLU A 138 19.70 -4.56 -6.07
C GLU A 138 18.39 -4.44 -5.31
N LEU A 139 18.40 -3.88 -4.09
CA LEU A 139 17.17 -3.82 -3.29
C LEU A 139 16.12 -2.95 -3.97
N TRP A 140 16.51 -1.79 -4.51
CA TRP A 140 15.59 -0.90 -5.22
C TRP A 140 14.99 -1.56 -6.47
N VAL A 141 15.83 -2.20 -7.29
CA VAL A 141 15.40 -2.94 -8.48
C VAL A 141 14.45 -4.07 -8.10
N GLY A 142 14.81 -4.86 -7.09
CA GLY A 142 13.98 -5.93 -6.56
C GLY A 142 12.63 -5.45 -6.02
N SER A 143 12.63 -4.38 -5.24
CA SER A 143 11.41 -3.75 -4.70
C SER A 143 10.48 -3.27 -5.82
N PHE A 144 11.01 -2.66 -6.88
CA PHE A 144 10.19 -2.29 -8.04
C PHE A 144 9.65 -3.52 -8.77
N ILE A 145 10.49 -4.52 -9.03
CA ILE A 145 10.06 -5.76 -9.71
C ILE A 145 8.93 -6.43 -8.92
N VAL A 146 9.12 -6.66 -7.63
CA VAL A 146 8.12 -7.31 -6.76
C VAL A 146 6.87 -6.44 -6.63
N GLY A 147 7.04 -5.13 -6.43
CA GLY A 147 5.94 -4.17 -6.32
C GLY A 147 5.05 -4.13 -7.57
N PHE A 148 5.64 -4.10 -8.76
CA PHE A 148 4.87 -4.18 -10.02
C PHE A 148 4.30 -5.57 -10.27
N ALA A 149 5.06 -6.63 -10.00
CA ALA A 149 4.61 -8.01 -10.20
C ALA A 149 3.37 -8.34 -9.37
N LEU A 150 3.29 -7.86 -8.12
CA LEU A 150 2.11 -8.02 -7.27
C LEU A 150 1.03 -6.96 -7.58
N GLY A 151 1.43 -5.71 -7.83
CA GLY A 151 0.50 -4.62 -8.04
C GLY A 151 -0.30 -4.70 -9.34
N ILE A 152 0.26 -5.21 -10.43
CA ILE A 152 -0.42 -5.30 -11.73
C ILE A 152 -1.62 -6.28 -11.69
N PRO A 153 -1.49 -7.52 -11.17
CA PRO A 153 -2.65 -8.39 -10.97
C PRO A 153 -3.72 -7.74 -10.09
N PHE A 154 -3.32 -7.11 -8.98
CA PHE A 154 -4.24 -6.44 -8.06
C PHE A 154 -4.92 -5.22 -8.69
N TYR A 155 -4.27 -4.52 -9.62
CA TYR A 155 -4.89 -3.46 -10.41
C TYR A 155 -6.11 -3.99 -11.19
N PHE A 156 -5.94 -5.08 -11.93
CA PHE A 156 -7.05 -5.67 -12.69
C PHE A 156 -8.13 -6.26 -11.80
N ILE A 157 -7.74 -6.94 -10.71
CA ILE A 157 -8.68 -7.48 -9.72
C ILE A 157 -9.51 -6.35 -9.11
N THR A 158 -8.88 -5.23 -8.75
CA THR A 158 -9.58 -4.07 -8.16
C THR A 158 -10.58 -3.47 -9.14
N ILE A 159 -10.23 -3.34 -10.43
CA ILE A 159 -11.19 -2.88 -11.44
C ILE A 159 -12.40 -3.82 -11.51
N ALA A 160 -12.15 -5.13 -11.60
CA ALA A 160 -13.20 -6.13 -11.69
C ALA A 160 -14.11 -6.11 -10.45
N ALA A 161 -13.51 -6.07 -9.25
CA ALA A 161 -14.21 -6.03 -7.98
C ALA A 161 -15.07 -4.77 -7.84
N VAL A 162 -14.52 -3.58 -8.13
CA VAL A 162 -15.26 -2.32 -8.04
C VAL A 162 -16.41 -2.29 -9.05
N ARG A 163 -16.19 -2.74 -10.30
CA ARG A 163 -17.24 -2.81 -11.32
C ARG A 163 -18.35 -3.79 -10.91
N ALA A 164 -18.00 -4.96 -10.39
CA ALA A 164 -18.95 -5.96 -9.92
C ALA A 164 -19.79 -5.41 -8.75
N PHE A 165 -19.15 -4.78 -7.76
CA PHE A 165 -19.83 -4.20 -6.61
C PHE A 165 -20.80 -3.07 -7.02
N ARG A 166 -20.39 -2.18 -7.93
CA ARG A 166 -21.26 -1.11 -8.45
C ARG A 166 -22.48 -1.66 -9.20
N ARG A 167 -22.31 -2.70 -10.02
CA ARG A 167 -23.41 -3.38 -10.73
C ARG A 167 -24.39 -4.05 -9.75
N ALA A 168 -23.88 -4.73 -8.73
CA ALA A 168 -24.72 -5.36 -7.70
C ALA A 168 -25.54 -4.32 -6.94
N LYS A 169 -24.91 -3.22 -6.53
CA LYS A 169 -25.58 -2.11 -5.82
C LYS A 169 -26.66 -1.43 -6.67
N ALA A 170 -26.42 -1.25 -7.98
CA ALA A 170 -27.41 -0.69 -8.90
C ALA A 170 -28.66 -1.58 -9.00
N LYS A 171 -28.48 -2.91 -9.15
CA LYS A 171 -29.59 -3.87 -9.18
C LYS A 171 -30.43 -3.85 -7.91
N ILE A 172 -29.79 -3.80 -6.73
CA ILE A 172 -30.50 -3.73 -5.44
C ILE A 172 -31.33 -2.45 -5.37
N ARG A 173 -30.78 -1.31 -5.80
CA ARG A 173 -31.50 -0.02 -5.83
C ARG A 173 -32.72 -0.09 -6.77
N GLU A 174 -32.58 -0.69 -7.94
CA GLU A 174 -33.71 -0.91 -8.87
C GLU A 174 -34.80 -1.80 -8.27
N GLN A 175 -34.42 -2.87 -7.56
CA GLN A 175 -35.38 -3.77 -6.91
C GLN A 175 -36.16 -3.07 -5.79
N ILE A 176 -35.49 -2.25 -4.98
CA ILE A 176 -36.12 -1.45 -3.93
C ILE A 176 -37.11 -0.46 -4.57
N GLN A 177 -36.70 0.23 -5.63
CA GLN A 177 -37.55 1.21 -6.31
C GLN A 177 -38.78 0.57 -6.96
N ARG A 178 -38.63 -0.62 -7.57
CA ARG A 178 -39.76 -1.40 -8.10
C ARG A 178 -40.73 -1.86 -7.01
N ARG A 179 -40.23 -2.31 -5.85
CA ARG A 179 -41.09 -2.70 -4.72
C ARG A 179 -41.88 -1.52 -4.16
N SER A 180 -41.27 -0.33 -4.08
CA SER A 180 -41.96 0.87 -3.61
C SER A 180 -42.99 1.43 -4.60
N SER A 181 -42.91 1.10 -5.89
CA SER A 181 -43.85 1.58 -6.91
C SER A 181 -45.10 0.70 -7.10
N VAL A 182 -45.16 -0.48 -6.49
CA VAL A 182 -46.35 -1.35 -6.54
C VAL A 182 -47.33 -0.90 -5.45
N PRO A 183 -48.55 -0.45 -5.79
CA PRO A 183 -49.55 -0.06 -4.78
C PRO A 183 -49.89 -1.24 -3.88
N PRO A 184 -50.18 -1.02 -2.58
CA PRO A 184 -50.66 -2.08 -1.71
C PRO A 184 -51.93 -2.72 -2.31
N PRO A 185 -52.09 -4.05 -2.21
CA PRO A 185 -53.29 -4.72 -2.70
C PRO A 185 -54.52 -4.08 -2.04
N ALA A 186 -55.57 -3.83 -2.83
CA ALA A 186 -56.83 -3.31 -2.32
C ALA A 186 -57.30 -4.21 -1.18
N ALA A 187 -57.49 -3.62 0.01
CA ALA A 187 -57.98 -4.35 1.16
C ALA A 187 -59.34 -5.00 0.82
N PRO A 188 -59.58 -6.25 1.25
CA PRO A 188 -60.83 -6.95 0.97
C PRO A 188 -62.05 -6.27 1.59
#